data_AF-A0A938MP69-F1
#
_entry.id   AF-A0A938MP69-F1
#
_cell.length_a   1.000
_cell.length_b   1.000
_cell.length_c   1.000
_cell.angle_alpha   90.00
_cell.angle_beta   90.00
_cell.angle_gamma   90.00
#
_symmetry.space_group_name_H-M   'P 1'
#
loop_
_entity.id
_entity.type
_entity.pdbx_description
1 polymer ?
#
loop_
_entity_poly.entity_id
_entity_poly.type
_entity_poly.pdbx_seq_one_letter_code
_entity_poly.pdbx_strand_id
1 'polypeptide(L)' 'MAEDVQKPVHQPHLENFFEAIRTGAPLTCPGEVAYETAVTVLRVNEAVAAGRKIEFKPEEFKV' A
#
# COMPACT_ATOMS: atom_id res chain seq x y z
N MET A 1 -16.63 -17.44 3.61
CA MET A 1 -15.41 -16.72 3.22
C MET A 1 -14.25 -17.67 3.47
N ALA A 2 -13.36 -17.79 2.49
CA ALA A 2 -12.55 -18.98 2.20
C ALA A 2 -11.57 -19.42 3.32
N GLU A 3 -11.32 -20.72 3.33
CA GLU A 3 -10.59 -21.55 4.30
C GLU A 3 -9.05 -21.35 4.34
N ASP A 4 -8.55 -20.14 4.57
CA ASP A 4 -7.10 -19.86 4.57
C ASP A 4 -6.53 -19.24 5.86
N VAL A 5 -7.08 -19.57 7.03
CA VAL A 5 -6.53 -19.14 8.34
C VAL A 5 -5.61 -20.20 8.96
N GLN A 6 -4.65 -20.75 8.20
CA GLN A 6 -3.63 -21.64 8.77
C GLN A 6 -2.22 -21.04 8.81
N LYS A 7 -1.91 -20.07 7.95
CA LYS A 7 -0.61 -19.41 7.92
C LYS A 7 -0.61 -18.13 8.76
N PRO A 8 0.51 -17.74 9.39
CA PRO A 8 0.67 -16.41 9.93
C PRO A 8 0.35 -15.33 8.89
N VAL A 9 -0.31 -14.25 9.30
CA VAL A 9 -0.82 -13.20 8.38
C VAL A 9 0.24 -12.56 7.49
N HIS A 10 1.51 -12.57 7.91
CA HIS A 10 2.64 -12.02 7.15
C HIS A 10 3.26 -13.03 6.17
N GLN A 11 2.97 -14.33 6.30
CA GLN A 11 3.58 -15.36 5.48
C GLN A 11 3.29 -15.19 3.98
N PRO A 12 2.04 -14.88 3.53
CA PRO A 12 1.78 -14.65 2.10
C PRO A 12 2.60 -13.49 1.50
N HIS A 13 2.85 -12.43 2.29
CA HIS A 13 3.68 -11.31 1.85
C HIS A 13 5.15 -11.72 1.65
N LEU A 14 5.68 -12.55 2.55
CA LEU A 14 7.05 -13.06 2.44
C LEU A 14 7.20 -14.02 1.25
N GLU A 15 6.24 -14.94 1.07
CA GLU A 15 6.23 -15.88 -0.06
C GLU A 15 6.24 -15.13 -1.41
N ASN A 16 5.36 -14.14 -1.58
CA ASN A 16 5.34 -13.30 -2.78
C ASN A 16 6.62 -12.47 -2.96
N PHE A 17 7.15 -11.88 -1.88
CA PHE A 17 8.39 -11.13 -1.94
C PHE A 17 9.57 -11.99 -2.43
N PHE A 18 9.74 -13.19 -1.88
CA PHE A 18 10.83 -14.08 -2.30
C PHE A 18 10.64 -14.61 -3.71
N GLU A 19 9.39 -14.88 -4.13
CA GLU A 19 9.09 -15.26 -5.51
C GLU A 19 9.48 -14.14 -6.47
N ALA A 20 9.06 -12.90 -6.21
CA ALA A 20 9.40 -11.73 -7.02
C ALA A 20 10.92 -11.56 -7.18
N ILE A 21 11.69 -11.72 -6.11
CA ILE A 21 13.16 -11.63 -6.15
C ILE A 21 13.79 -12.75 -6.97
N ARG A 22 13.25 -13.98 -6.89
CA ARG A 22 13.86 -15.16 -7.51
C ARG A 22 13.48 -15.35 -8.97
N THR A 23 12.24 -15.05 -9.34
CA THR A 23 11.67 -15.38 -10.65
C THR A 23 11.28 -14.15 -11.46
N GLY A 24 11.25 -12.97 -10.84
CA GLY A 24 10.70 -11.76 -11.45
C GLY A 24 9.17 -11.73 -11.46
N ALA A 25 8.50 -12.56 -10.66
CA ALA A 25 7.05 -12.47 -10.49
C ALA A 25 6.64 -11.07 -9.96
N PRO A 26 5.45 -10.55 -10.34
CA PRO A 26 4.97 -9.28 -9.81
C PRO A 26 4.75 -9.31 -8.29
N LEU A 27 5.02 -8.19 -7.62
CA LEU A 27 4.62 -8.00 -6.23
C LEU A 27 3.11 -7.81 -6.15
N THR A 28 2.47 -8.50 -5.20
CA THR A 28 1.04 -8.32 -4.90
C THR A 28 0.77 -6.95 -4.27
N CYS A 29 1.76 -6.38 -3.58
CA CYS A 29 1.72 -5.04 -3.00
C CYS A 29 2.91 -4.22 -3.54
N PRO A 30 2.77 -3.61 -4.73
CA PRO A 30 3.85 -2.87 -5.37
C PRO A 30 4.06 -1.49 -4.71
N GLY A 31 5.26 -0.93 -4.89
CA GLY A 31 5.67 0.33 -4.25
C GLY A 31 4.83 1.53 -4.68
N GLU A 32 4.33 1.54 -5.91
CA GLU A 32 3.48 2.60 -6.46
C GLU A 32 2.16 2.71 -5.69
N VAL A 33 1.53 1.58 -5.36
CA VAL A 33 0.30 1.55 -4.55
C VAL A 33 0.60 1.95 -3.09
N ALA A 34 1.77 1.56 -2.57
CA ALA A 34 2.21 1.99 -1.25
C ALA A 34 2.47 3.51 -1.18
N TYR A 35 2.97 4.12 -2.27
CA TYR A 35 3.17 5.56 -2.36
C TYR A 35 1.85 6.32 -2.24
N GLU A 36 0.81 5.91 -2.98
CA GLU A 36 -0.52 6.52 -2.89
C GLU A 36 -1.09 6.48 -1.46
N THR A 37 -0.88 5.35 -0.79
CA THR A 37 -1.26 5.16 0.61
C THR A 37 -0.49 6.12 1.53
N ALA A 38 0.83 6.23 1.35
CA ALA A 38 1.67 7.12 2.16
C ALA A 38 1.28 8.59 1.98
N VAL A 39 1.08 9.05 0.73
CA VAL A 39 0.59 10.40 0.43
C VAL A 39 -0.73 10.67 1.17
N THR A 40 -1.68 9.73 1.07
CA THR A 40 -2.99 9.87 1.70
C THR A 40 -2.90 9.97 3.22
N VAL A 41 -2.14 9.08 3.86
CA VAL A 41 -1.96 9.06 5.33
C VAL A 41 -1.30 10.34 5.82
N LEU A 42 -0.27 10.83 5.12
CA LEU A 42 0.43 12.05 5.52
C LEU A 42 -0.44 13.30 5.32
N ARG A 43 -1.32 13.32 4.30
CA ARG A 43 -2.26 14.44 4.05
C ARG A 43 -3.28 14.63 5.18
N VAL A 44 -3.56 13.58 5.97
CA VAL A 44 -4.43 13.67 7.14
C VAL A 44 -3.92 14.71 8.13
N ASN A 45 -2.61 14.85 8.30
CA ASN A 45 -2.04 15.86 9.19
C ASN A 45 -2.46 17.28 8.77
N GLU A 46 -2.46 17.58 7.47
CA GLU A 46 -2.90 18.87 6.95
C GLU A 46 -4.42 19.05 7.08
N ALA A 47 -5.20 18.01 6.84
CA ALA A 47 -6.66 18.05 7.02
C ALA A 47 -7.05 18.32 8.48
N VAL A 48 -6.36 17.68 9.43
CA VAL A 48 -6.55 17.89 10.87
C VAL A 48 -6.14 19.30 11.27
N ALA A 49 -4.97 19.76 10.85
CA ALA A 49 -4.49 21.11 11.16
C ALA A 49 -5.42 22.20 10.61
N ALA A 50 -5.99 22.00 9.42
CA ALA A 50 -6.91 22.94 8.79
C ALA A 50 -8.38 22.75 9.23
N GLY A 51 -8.71 21.70 9.98
CA GLY A 51 -10.07 21.38 10.42
C GLY A 51 -11.06 21.16 9.26
N ARG A 52 -10.58 20.73 8.09
CA ARG A 52 -11.41 20.61 6.87
C ARG A 52 -11.02 19.43 6.01
N LYS A 53 -11.92 19.05 5.09
CA LYS A 53 -11.61 18.11 4.02
C LYS A 53 -10.59 18.72 3.06
N ILE A 54 -9.66 17.87 2.61
CA ILE A 54 -8.69 18.16 1.57
C ILE A 54 -9.03 17.28 0.38
N GLU A 55 -9.08 17.87 -0.80
CA GLU A 55 -9.26 17.15 -2.06
C GLU A 55 -7.88 16.80 -2.63
N PHE A 56 -7.74 15.56 -3.09
CA PHE A 56 -6.54 15.11 -3.79
C PHE A 56 -6.65 15.43 -5.28
N LYS A 57 -5.53 15.86 -5.86
CA LYS A 57 -5.33 15.96 -7.30
C LYS A 57 -4.60 14.71 -7.81
N PRO A 58 -4.88 14.21 -9.03
CA PRO A 58 -4.18 13.06 -9.59
C PRO A 58 -2.67 13.22 -9.65
N GLU A 59 -2.17 14.45 -9.72
CA GLU A 59 -0.73 14.76 -9.73
C GLU A 59 -0.03 14.46 -8.41
N GLU A 60 -0.76 14.44 -7.28
CA GLU A 60 -0.19 14.15 -5.96
C GLU A 60 0.20 12.67 -5.80
N PHE A 61 -0.21 11.81 -6.74
CA PHE A 61 0.07 10.37 -6.74
C PHE A 61 1.15 9.97 -7.77
N LYS A 62 1.77 10.93 -8.45
CA LYS A 62 2.79 10.68 -9.48
C LYS A 62 4.19 10.89 -8.88
N VAL A 63 5.13 10.00 -9.22
CA VAL A 63 6.55 10.06 -8.85
C VAL A 63 7.36 10.80 -9.92
#